data_AF-K7L0R7-F1
#
_entry.id   AF-K7L0R7-F1
#
_cell.length_a   1.000
_cell.length_b   1.000
_cell.length_c   1.000
_cell.angle_alpha   90.00
_cell.angle_beta   90.00
_cell.angle_gamma   90.00
#
_symmetry.space_group_name_H-M   'P 1'
#
loop_
_entity.id
_entity.type
_entity.pdbx_description
1 polymer ?
#
loop_
_entity_poly.entity_id
_entity_poly.type
_entity_poly.pdbx_seq_one_letter_code
_entity_poly.pdbx_strand_id
1 'polypeptide(L)'
;MTGGGSTGRLPTWKERENNKRRERRQRAIAAKIYTGLRAQGNYKLLKHCDNNEVVKALCAEVGWIVEEDGTTYRKGCKRPSASEIEGTTTNIRGGVIGCRGFHSSFRTTQSGLSLNIDVSTTMIITPGPVVDFLISNQNVRDPFSLDWAKAKRTLKNLMHLKVAIMVLNQCYIIVGSL
;
A
#
# COMPACT_ATOMS: atom_id res chain seq x y z
N MET A 1 -23.16 5.69 -29.09
CA MET A 1 -21.89 4.95 -28.91
C MET A 1 -20.86 5.95 -28.35
N THR A 2 -19.94 5.53 -27.48
CA THR A 2 -18.91 6.31 -26.73
C THR A 2 -19.45 7.37 -25.74
N GLY A 3 -19.11 7.43 -24.44
CA GLY A 3 -18.09 6.79 -23.61
C GLY A 3 -17.73 7.80 -22.51
N GLY A 4 -18.26 7.62 -21.28
CA GLY A 4 -18.15 8.59 -20.18
C GLY A 4 -16.73 8.70 -19.61
N GLY A 5 -16.10 9.85 -19.81
CA GLY A 5 -14.84 10.24 -19.17
C GLY A 5 -15.11 10.89 -17.81
N SER A 6 -14.61 10.29 -16.73
CA SER A 6 -14.61 10.86 -15.39
C SER A 6 -13.73 12.11 -15.33
N THR A 7 -14.34 13.29 -15.39
CA THR A 7 -13.66 14.55 -15.10
C THR A 7 -13.30 14.58 -13.61
N GLY A 8 -12.01 14.72 -13.31
CA GLY A 8 -11.45 14.72 -11.94
C GLY A 8 -11.87 15.94 -11.12
N ARG A 9 -13.13 15.97 -10.67
CA ARG A 9 -13.63 16.98 -9.74
C ARG A 9 -12.90 16.85 -8.41
N LEU A 10 -12.21 17.91 -8.00
CA LEU A 10 -11.60 17.99 -6.67
C LEU A 10 -12.69 17.86 -5.59
N PRO A 11 -12.56 16.94 -4.62
CA PRO A 11 -13.53 16.82 -3.54
C PRO A 11 -13.64 18.12 -2.75
N THR A 12 -14.86 18.53 -2.44
CA THR A 12 -15.15 19.68 -1.57
C THR A 12 -14.60 19.46 -0.17
N TRP A 13 -14.39 20.52 0.60
CA TRP A 13 -13.95 20.43 2.00
C TRP A 13 -14.86 19.51 2.83
N LYS A 14 -16.18 19.57 2.55
CA LYS A 14 -17.20 18.76 3.22
C LYS A 14 -17.08 17.29 2.84
N GLU A 15 -16.84 16.99 1.56
CA GLU A 15 -16.58 15.62 1.10
C GLU A 15 -15.29 15.05 1.71
N ARG A 16 -14.22 15.85 1.78
CA ARG A 16 -12.95 15.44 2.41
C ARG A 16 -13.14 15.13 3.89
N GLU A 17 -13.84 15.97 4.64
CA GLU A 17 -14.06 15.72 6.07
C GLU A 17 -15.01 14.54 6.31
N ASN A 18 -16.05 14.39 5.50
CA ASN A 18 -16.92 13.22 5.53
C ASN A 18 -16.13 11.94 5.23
N ASN A 19 -15.23 11.95 4.25
CA ASN A 19 -14.37 10.82 3.95
C ASN A 19 -13.43 10.50 5.11
N LYS A 20 -12.76 11.51 5.70
CA LYS A 20 -11.94 11.34 6.90
C LYS A 20 -12.74 10.74 8.06
N ARG A 21 -13.95 11.23 8.33
CA ARG A 21 -14.83 10.68 9.39
C ARG A 21 -15.24 9.25 9.10
N ARG A 22 -15.58 8.92 7.85
CA ARG A 22 -15.91 7.56 7.40
C ARG A 22 -14.72 6.63 7.59
N GLU A 23 -13.53 7.02 7.13
CA GLU A 23 -12.31 6.22 7.29
C GLU A 23 -11.94 6.03 8.77
N ARG A 24 -12.05 7.07 9.62
CA ARG A 24 -11.84 6.93 11.07
C ARG A 24 -12.81 5.92 11.69
N ARG A 25 -14.10 5.97 11.31
CA ARG A 25 -15.10 4.99 11.76
C ARG A 25 -14.74 3.58 11.30
N GLN A 26 -14.35 3.42 10.03
CA GLN A 26 -13.93 2.12 9.48
C GLN A 26 -12.69 1.57 10.21
N ARG A 27 -11.66 2.40 10.44
CA ARG A 27 -10.45 2.03 11.20
C ARG A 27 -10.78 1.64 12.64
N ALA A 28 -11.66 2.38 13.31
CA ALA A 28 -12.09 2.07 14.67
C ALA A 28 -12.86 0.74 14.77
N ILE A 29 -13.71 0.44 13.78
CA ILE A 29 -14.43 -0.85 13.69
C ILE A 29 -13.42 -1.99 13.48
N ALA A 30 -12.52 -1.88 12.50
CA ALA A 30 -11.50 -2.88 12.24
C ALA A 30 -10.61 -3.12 13.47
N ALA A 31 -10.20 -2.06 14.17
CA ALA A 31 -9.41 -2.17 15.40
C ALA A 31 -10.13 -2.96 16.49
N LYS A 32 -11.45 -2.75 16.68
CA LYS A 32 -12.25 -3.53 17.63
C LYS A 32 -12.33 -5.01 17.24
N ILE A 33 -12.50 -5.31 15.95
CA ILE A 33 -12.54 -6.69 15.44
C ILE A 33 -11.19 -7.39 15.69
N TYR A 34 -10.08 -6.77 15.29
CA TYR A 34 -8.75 -7.33 15.53
C TYR A 34 -8.42 -7.50 17.01
N THR A 35 -8.90 -6.59 17.86
CA THR A 35 -8.75 -6.72 19.33
C THR A 35 -9.53 -7.94 19.85
N GLY A 36 -10.77 -8.14 19.40
CA GLY A 36 -11.57 -9.31 19.75
C GLY A 36 -10.94 -10.61 19.29
N LEU A 37 -10.49 -10.69 18.04
CA LEU A 37 -9.80 -11.86 17.47
C LEU A 37 -8.51 -12.19 18.23
N ARG A 38 -7.72 -11.19 18.64
CA ARG A 38 -6.52 -11.41 19.47
C ARG A 38 -6.84 -11.95 20.86
N ALA A 39 -7.92 -11.46 21.47
CA ALA A 39 -8.28 -11.86 22.83
C ALA A 39 -8.97 -13.25 22.88
N GLN A 40 -9.73 -13.61 21.84
CA GLN A 40 -10.62 -14.77 21.85
C GLN A 40 -10.30 -15.85 20.81
N GLY A 41 -9.51 -15.54 19.78
CA GLY A 41 -9.34 -16.40 18.61
C GLY A 41 -8.48 -17.66 18.80
N ASN A 42 -8.12 -18.00 20.04
CA ASN A 42 -7.26 -19.15 20.39
C ASN A 42 -5.98 -19.28 19.53
N TYR A 43 -5.52 -18.16 18.97
CA TYR A 43 -4.30 -18.09 18.18
C TYR A 43 -3.11 -18.06 19.14
N LYS A 44 -2.04 -18.77 18.82
CA LYS A 44 -0.76 -18.74 19.56
C LYS A 44 0.03 -17.45 19.26
N LEU A 45 -0.61 -16.30 19.42
CA LEU A 45 -0.05 -14.98 19.13
C LEU A 45 0.22 -14.19 20.41
N LEU A 46 1.17 -13.27 20.34
CA LEU A 46 1.39 -12.29 21.41
C LEU A 46 0.14 -11.41 21.58
N LYS A 47 -0.22 -11.07 22.84
CA LYS A 47 -1.42 -10.27 23.16
C LYS A 47 -1.50 -8.94 22.37
N HIS A 48 -0.34 -8.37 22.05
CA HIS A 48 -0.19 -7.10 21.34
C HIS A 48 0.47 -7.27 19.96
N CYS A 49 0.22 -8.38 19.26
CA CYS A 49 0.71 -8.52 17.89
C CYS A 49 0.05 -7.51 16.93
N ASP A 50 0.75 -7.21 15.84
CA ASP A 50 0.23 -6.39 14.76
C ASP A 50 -0.99 -7.06 14.08
N ASN A 51 -1.85 -6.26 13.44
CA ASN A 51 -3.03 -6.77 12.74
C ASN A 51 -2.67 -7.82 11.68
N ASN A 52 -1.53 -7.68 10.99
CA ASN A 52 -1.09 -8.63 9.97
C ASN A 52 -0.86 -10.03 10.55
N GLU A 53 -0.38 -10.15 11.78
CA GLU A 53 -0.19 -11.45 12.44
C GLU A 53 -1.52 -12.14 12.75
N VAL A 54 -2.55 -11.36 13.09
CA VAL A 54 -3.92 -11.86 13.26
C VAL A 54 -4.47 -12.38 11.93
N VAL A 55 -4.23 -11.65 10.84
CA VAL A 55 -4.64 -12.07 9.49
C VAL A 55 -3.90 -13.34 9.06
N LYS A 56 -2.60 -13.46 9.33
CA LYS A 56 -1.83 -14.68 9.06
C LYS A 56 -2.41 -15.89 9.80
N ALA A 57 -2.77 -15.73 11.08
CA ALA A 57 -3.37 -16.80 11.86
C ALA A 57 -4.76 -17.20 11.36
N LEU A 58 -5.60 -16.23 10.99
CA LEU A 58 -6.89 -16.48 10.33
C LEU A 58 -6.71 -17.25 9.01
N CYS A 59 -5.76 -16.83 8.17
CA CYS A 59 -5.44 -17.52 6.93
C CYS A 59 -5.02 -18.98 7.21
N ALA A 60 -4.16 -19.22 8.20
CA ALA A 60 -3.77 -20.56 8.60
C ALA A 60 -4.95 -21.44 9.05
N GLU A 61 -5.89 -20.86 9.81
CA GLU A 61 -7.11 -21.53 10.27
C GLU A 61 -8.00 -21.97 9.10
N VAL A 62 -8.17 -21.12 8.08
CA VAL A 62 -8.98 -21.45 6.88
C VAL A 62 -8.21 -22.25 5.81
N GLY A 63 -7.01 -22.76 6.14
CA GLY A 63 -6.23 -23.64 5.26
C GLY A 63 -5.39 -22.92 4.20
N TRP A 64 -5.02 -21.66 4.43
CA TRP A 64 -4.04 -20.92 3.63
C TRP A 64 -2.68 -20.90 4.34
N ILE A 65 -1.61 -20.90 3.56
CA ILE A 65 -0.24 -20.68 4.02
C ILE A 65 0.13 -19.25 3.67
N VAL A 66 0.70 -18.52 4.63
CA VAL A 66 1.24 -17.17 4.44
C VAL A 66 2.71 -17.20 4.81
N GLU A 67 3.57 -16.95 3.84
CA GLU A 67 5.02 -16.91 4.05
C GLU A 67 5.48 -15.55 4.60
N GLU A 68 6.74 -15.48 5.04
CA GLU A 68 7.33 -14.26 5.60
C GLU A 68 7.41 -13.11 4.58
N ASP A 69 7.58 -13.44 3.30
CA ASP A 69 7.58 -12.48 2.19
C ASP A 69 6.16 -11.97 1.83
N GLY A 70 5.12 -12.50 2.48
CA GLY A 70 3.72 -12.18 2.23
C GLY A 70 3.05 -13.04 1.16
N THR A 71 3.75 -14.01 0.56
CA THR A 71 3.17 -14.94 -0.42
C THR A 71 2.10 -15.80 0.26
N THR A 72 0.89 -15.79 -0.29
CA THR A 72 -0.23 -16.59 0.22
C THR A 72 -0.68 -17.64 -0.78
N TYR A 73 -0.81 -18.89 -0.37
CA TYR A 73 -1.31 -19.96 -1.21
C TYR A 73 -2.10 -20.99 -0.39
N ARG A 74 -2.97 -21.75 -1.04
CA ARG A 74 -3.82 -22.72 -0.35
C ARG A 74 -3.00 -23.94 0.07
N LYS A 75 -3.19 -24.42 1.31
CA LYS A 75 -2.53 -25.62 1.82
C LYS A 75 -2.87 -26.81 0.92
N GLY A 76 -1.85 -27.52 0.45
CA GLY A 76 -1.97 -28.61 -0.54
C GLY A 76 -1.76 -28.17 -1.99
N CYS A 77 -1.70 -26.87 -2.28
CA CYS A 77 -1.25 -26.36 -3.57
C CYS A 77 0.27 -26.16 -3.56
N LYS A 78 0.88 -26.17 -4.76
CA LYS A 78 2.29 -25.83 -4.91
C LYS A 78 2.50 -24.36 -4.54
N ARG A 79 3.58 -24.08 -3.82
CA ARG A 79 4.07 -22.71 -3.63
C ARG A 79 4.27 -22.09 -5.01
N PRO A 80 3.76 -20.87 -5.27
CA PRO A 80 4.08 -20.15 -6.49
C PRO A 80 5.60 -20.05 -6.62
N SER A 81 6.12 -20.38 -7.80
CA SER A 81 7.53 -20.26 -8.12
C SER A 81 8.01 -18.80 -8.02
N ALA A 82 9.29 -18.58 -7.73
CA ALA A 82 9.84 -17.23 -7.63
C ALA A 82 9.58 -16.39 -8.89
N SER A 83 9.51 -17.01 -10.08
CA SER A 83 9.13 -16.35 -11.35
C SER A 83 7.65 -15.94 -11.42
N GLU A 84 6.76 -16.65 -10.73
CA GLU A 84 5.35 -16.24 -10.59
C GLU A 84 5.20 -15.13 -9.54
N ILE A 85 6.06 -15.16 -8.51
CA ILE A 85 6.16 -14.15 -7.45
C ILE A 85 6.94 -12.91 -7.92
N GLU A 86 7.77 -12.99 -8.96
CA GLU A 86 8.46 -11.85 -9.58
C GLU A 86 7.47 -10.80 -10.10
N GLY A 87 6.19 -11.19 -10.25
CA GLY A 87 5.06 -10.28 -10.43
C GLY A 87 4.66 -9.44 -9.19
N THR A 88 5.42 -9.49 -8.09
CA THR A 88 5.20 -8.69 -6.88
C THR A 88 5.70 -7.27 -7.07
N THR A 89 6.68 -7.02 -7.95
CA THR A 89 7.08 -5.66 -8.32
C THR A 89 7.19 -5.54 -9.83
N THR A 90 6.29 -4.79 -10.47
CA THR A 90 6.39 -4.47 -11.89
C THR A 90 7.02 -3.11 -12.08
N ASN A 91 8.07 -2.99 -12.89
CA ASN A 91 8.64 -1.68 -13.22
C ASN A 91 7.66 -0.90 -14.10
N ILE A 92 6.97 0.08 -13.51
CA ILE A 92 6.06 0.97 -14.21
C ILE A 92 6.89 2.20 -14.58
N ARG A 93 7.32 2.27 -15.85
CA ARG A 93 8.17 3.33 -16.43
C ARG A 93 8.02 4.69 -15.73
N GLY A 94 9.14 5.38 -15.52
CA GLY A 94 9.14 6.73 -14.93
C GLY A 94 9.59 6.79 -13.47
N GLY A 95 10.41 5.82 -13.04
CA GLY A 95 10.92 5.74 -11.66
C GLY A 95 9.87 5.25 -10.65
N VAL A 96 8.89 4.46 -11.11
CA VAL A 96 7.82 3.90 -10.29
C VAL A 96 7.82 2.38 -10.43
N ILE A 97 7.53 1.67 -9.35
CA ILE A 97 7.30 0.23 -9.34
C ILE A 97 5.92 -0.07 -8.77
N GLY A 98 5.19 -0.98 -9.41
CA GLY A 98 3.92 -1.49 -8.93
C GLY A 98 4.17 -2.67 -7.99
N CYS A 99 4.02 -2.46 -6.69
CA CYS A 99 4.05 -3.50 -5.68
C CYS A 99 2.69 -4.19 -5.56
N ARG A 100 2.61 -5.50 -5.79
CA ARG A 100 1.44 -6.30 -5.46
C ARG A 100 1.37 -6.50 -3.93
N GLY A 101 0.17 -6.44 -3.37
CA GLY A 101 -0.14 -6.70 -1.98
C GLY A 101 -1.59 -7.16 -1.83
N PHE A 102 -2.14 -7.13 -0.62
CA PHE A 102 -3.52 -7.53 -0.37
C PHE A 102 -4.33 -6.43 0.31
N HIS A 103 -5.55 -6.20 -0.15
CA HIS A 103 -6.53 -5.36 0.51
C HIS A 103 -7.40 -6.22 1.43
N SER A 104 -7.36 -5.96 2.74
CA SER A 104 -8.20 -6.65 3.73
C SER A 104 -9.30 -5.73 4.27
N SER A 105 -10.54 -6.21 4.30
CA SER A 105 -11.69 -5.48 4.86
C SER A 105 -12.74 -6.40 5.45
N PHE A 106 -13.34 -6.02 6.57
CA PHE A 106 -14.47 -6.75 7.15
C PHE A 106 -15.80 -6.25 6.59
N ARG A 107 -16.74 -7.17 6.32
CA ARG A 107 -18.12 -6.89 5.93
C ARG A 107 -19.09 -7.68 6.79
N THR A 108 -20.22 -7.07 7.15
CA THR A 108 -21.33 -7.79 7.79
C THR A 108 -22.15 -8.51 6.73
N THR A 109 -22.46 -9.78 6.96
CA THR A 109 -23.35 -10.61 6.14
C THR A 109 -24.58 -11.00 6.98
N GLN A 110 -25.64 -11.52 6.35
CA GLN A 110 -26.83 -11.97 7.08
C GLN A 110 -26.50 -13.08 8.11
N SER A 111 -25.48 -13.88 7.83
CA SER A 111 -25.03 -15.01 8.66
C SER A 111 -23.84 -14.67 9.57
N GLY A 112 -23.37 -13.42 9.62
CA GLY A 112 -22.28 -13.02 10.52
C GLY A 112 -21.33 -11.98 9.94
N LEU A 113 -20.02 -12.21 10.12
CA LEU A 113 -18.95 -11.31 9.71
C LEU A 113 -18.06 -12.04 8.69
N SER A 114 -17.76 -11.40 7.57
CA SER A 114 -16.80 -11.90 6.59
C SER A 114 -15.57 -10.99 6.52
N LEU A 115 -14.40 -11.61 6.33
CA LEU A 115 -13.16 -10.92 5.97
C LEU A 115 -12.96 -11.07 4.46
N ASN A 116 -13.00 -9.96 3.74
CA ASN A 116 -12.68 -9.88 2.33
C ASN A 116 -11.20 -9.59 2.15
N ILE A 117 -10.49 -10.44 1.40
CA ILE A 117 -9.09 -10.27 1.02
C ILE A 117 -9.03 -10.25 -0.50
N ASP A 118 -8.56 -9.15 -1.07
CA ASP A 118 -8.43 -8.97 -2.52
C ASP A 118 -6.97 -8.68 -2.91
N VAL A 119 -6.56 -9.10 -4.10
CA VAL A 119 -5.25 -8.76 -4.65
C VAL A 119 -5.25 -7.28 -5.01
N SER A 120 -4.25 -6.55 -4.52
CA SER A 120 -4.08 -5.13 -4.77
C SER A 120 -2.71 -4.87 -5.39
N THR A 121 -2.59 -3.84 -6.21
CA THR A 121 -1.30 -3.35 -6.70
C THR A 121 -1.16 -1.89 -6.30
N THR A 122 -0.17 -1.57 -5.48
CA THR A 122 0.18 -0.22 -5.07
C THR A 122 1.38 0.28 -5.87
N MET A 123 1.38 1.55 -6.27
CA MET A 123 2.50 2.15 -6.98
C MET A 123 3.41 2.85 -5.96
N ILE A 124 4.68 2.47 -5.91
CA ILE A 124 5.70 3.11 -5.08
C ILE A 124 6.81 3.68 -5.96
N ILE A 125 7.46 4.73 -5.48
CA ILE A 125 8.62 5.29 -6.16
C ILE A 125 9.78 4.31 -6.00
N THR A 126 10.53 4.08 -7.09
CA THR A 126 11.73 3.25 -7.05
C THR A 126 12.70 3.80 -5.99
N PRO A 127 13.06 3.02 -4.96
CA PRO A 127 14.04 3.46 -3.97
C PRO A 127 15.40 3.73 -4.64
N GLY A 128 16.02 4.86 -4.33
CA GLY A 128 17.31 5.22 -4.91
C GLY A 128 17.61 6.72 -4.81
N PRO A 129 18.72 7.18 -5.42
CA PRO A 129 19.03 8.59 -5.52
C PRO A 129 17.88 9.38 -6.15
N VAL A 130 17.54 10.54 -5.55
CA VAL A 130 16.46 11.40 -6.05
C VAL A 130 16.72 11.82 -7.51
N VAL A 131 17.99 11.99 -7.89
CA VAL A 131 18.38 12.32 -9.26
C VAL A 131 17.98 11.24 -10.27
N ASP A 132 18.17 9.95 -9.94
CA ASP A 132 17.83 8.83 -10.84
C ASP A 132 16.31 8.72 -11.03
N PHE A 133 15.56 8.97 -9.95
CA PHE A 133 14.11 9.08 -10.03
C PHE A 133 13.69 10.22 -10.97
N LEU A 134 14.29 11.41 -10.85
CA LEU A 134 13.95 12.55 -11.69
C LEU A 134 14.31 12.31 -13.17
N ILE A 135 15.48 11.71 -13.43
CA ILE A 135 15.91 11.31 -14.76
C ILE A 135 14.89 10.37 -15.39
N SER A 136 14.50 9.33 -14.65
CA SER A 136 13.50 8.36 -15.09
C SER A 136 12.12 9.00 -15.29
N ASN A 137 11.67 9.83 -14.34
CA ASN A 137 10.36 10.49 -14.34
C ASN A 137 10.19 11.47 -15.50
N GLN A 138 11.26 12.20 -15.84
CA GLN A 138 11.25 13.15 -16.96
C GLN A 138 11.69 12.52 -18.28
N ASN A 139 12.13 11.26 -18.27
CA ASN A 139 12.66 10.53 -19.42
C ASN A 139 13.80 11.30 -20.10
N VAL A 140 14.70 11.85 -19.29
CA VAL A 140 15.93 12.50 -19.75
C VAL A 140 17.11 11.52 -19.63
N ARG A 141 18.23 11.80 -20.31
CA ARG A 141 19.41 10.91 -20.30
C ARG A 141 20.49 11.36 -19.33
N ASP A 142 20.52 12.66 -19.03
CA ASP A 142 21.55 13.30 -18.23
C ASP A 142 20.92 14.23 -17.19
N PRO A 143 21.58 14.43 -16.04
CA PRO A 143 21.08 15.34 -15.00
C PRO A 143 20.98 16.81 -15.45
N PHE A 144 21.73 17.24 -16.47
CA PHE A 144 21.80 18.64 -16.90
C PHE A 144 20.58 19.04 -17.74
N SER A 145 19.92 18.09 -18.39
CA SER A 145 18.69 18.30 -19.16
C SER A 145 17.41 18.22 -18.32
N LEU A 146 17.50 18.12 -16.99
CA LEU A 146 16.34 18.11 -16.10
C LEU A 146 15.63 19.48 -16.05
N ASP A 147 14.31 19.47 -16.28
CA ASP A 147 13.47 20.61 -15.95
C ASP A 147 13.25 20.66 -14.43
N TRP A 148 14.00 21.52 -13.76
CA TRP A 148 13.94 21.71 -12.31
C TRP A 148 12.59 22.28 -11.83
N ALA A 149 11.88 23.04 -12.67
CA ALA A 149 10.54 23.53 -12.33
C ALA A 149 9.51 22.39 -12.37
N LYS A 150 9.64 21.45 -13.30
CA LYS A 150 8.86 20.21 -13.33
C LYS A 150 9.24 19.28 -12.16
N ALA A 151 10.53 19.09 -11.90
CA ALA A 151 11.03 18.27 -10.78
C ALA A 151 10.47 18.74 -9.44
N LYS A 152 10.55 20.05 -9.16
CA LYS A 152 10.00 20.67 -7.94
C LYS A 152 8.51 20.41 -7.79
N ARG A 153 7.73 20.51 -8.88
CA ARG A 153 6.29 20.22 -8.87
C ARG A 153 6.02 18.74 -8.59
N THR A 154 6.74 17.83 -9.24
CA THR A 154 6.62 16.38 -9.01
C THR A 154 6.89 16.03 -7.54
N LEU A 155 8.03 16.46 -6.99
CA LEU A 155 8.44 16.13 -5.62
C LEU A 155 7.48 16.69 -4.56
N LYS A 156 6.90 17.87 -4.79
CA LYS A 156 5.89 18.45 -3.88
C LYS A 156 4.57 17.69 -3.88
N ASN A 157 4.19 17.11 -5.02
CA ASN A 157 2.93 16.37 -5.17
C ASN A 157 3.01 14.94 -4.61
N LEU A 158 4.21 14.42 -4.35
CA LEU A 158 4.43 13.12 -3.76
C LEU A 158 4.24 13.18 -2.23
N MET A 159 3.01 12.86 -1.80
CA MET A 159 2.66 12.82 -0.38
C MET A 159 3.51 11.76 0.36
N HIS A 160 4.17 12.16 1.45
CA HIS A 160 5.05 11.31 2.29
C HIS A 160 6.35 10.81 1.63
N LEU A 161 6.91 11.53 0.65
CA LEU A 161 8.26 11.25 0.18
C LEU A 161 9.29 11.49 1.29
N LYS A 162 9.92 10.41 1.75
CA LYS A 162 11.06 10.44 2.68
C LYS A 162 12.36 10.46 1.89
N VAL A 163 13.23 11.44 2.16
CA VAL A 163 14.57 11.56 1.59
C VAL A 163 15.58 11.35 2.71
N ALA A 164 16.48 10.39 2.53
CA ALA A 164 17.57 10.13 3.44
C ALA A 164 18.84 10.88 2.98
N ILE A 165 19.44 11.67 3.87
CA ILE A 165 20.79 12.22 3.66
C ILE A 165 21.78 11.23 4.26
N MET A 166 22.37 10.40 3.40
CA MET A 166 23.23 9.28 3.81
C MET A 166 24.40 9.73 4.70
N VAL A 167 25.01 10.88 4.40
CA VAL A 167 26.16 11.41 5.16
C VAL A 167 25.79 11.77 6.60
N LEU A 168 24.53 12.15 6.85
CA LEU A 168 24.07 12.58 8.17
C LEU A 168 23.28 11.50 8.91
N ASN A 169 22.97 10.37 8.26
CA ASN A 169 22.01 9.36 8.74
C ASN A 169 20.67 9.98 9.18
N GLN A 170 20.25 11.05 8.50
CA GLN A 170 19.02 11.80 8.78
C GLN A 170 18.00 11.58 7.66
N CYS A 171 16.74 11.36 8.04
CA CYS A 171 15.61 11.23 7.12
C CYS A 171 14.71 12.45 7.22
N TYR A 172 14.44 13.08 6.09
CA TYR A 172 13.58 14.26 5.98
C TYR A 172 12.35 13.91 5.16
N ILE A 173 11.20 14.48 5.50
CA ILE A 173 10.01 14.43 4.64
C ILE A 173 10.02 15.71 3.82
N ILE A 174 9.90 15.60 2.50
CA ILE A 174 9.72 16.79 1.66
C ILE A 174 8.30 17.31 1.94
N VAL A 175 8.20 18.32 2.79
CA VAL A 175 6.95 19.06 3.01
C VAL A 175 6.89 20.13 1.92
N GLY A 176 5.99 19.96 0.97
CA GLY A 176 5.63 21.05 0.06
C GLY A 176 4.98 22.17 0.87
N SER A 177 5.47 23.41 0.73
CA SER A 177 4.71 24.59 1.19
C SER A 177 3.32 24.53 0.55
N LEU A 178 2.27 24.57 1.38
CA LEU A 178 0.87 24.76 0.96
C LEU A 178 0.73 26.03 0.11
#